data_AF-A0A3A5V7X3-F1
#
_entry.id   AF-A0A3A5V7X3-F1
#
_cell.length_a   1.000
_cell.length_b   1.000
_cell.length_c   1.000
_cell.angle_alpha   90.00
_cell.angle_beta   90.00
_cell.angle_gamma   90.00
#
_symmetry.space_group_name_H-M   'P 1'
#
loop_
_entity.id
_entity.type
_entity.pdbx_description
1 polymer ?
#
loop_
_entity_poly.entity_id
_entity_poly.type
_entity_poly.pdbx_seq_one_letter_code
_entity_poly.pdbx_strand_id
1 'polypeptide(L)'
;VFDQVCRPKWNSGAWDQFEKTIDLMPSLDTRIVCRHTLMKGVNMSDAHIKEFAALDNRADPDFIENKGYVYVGHSRENLAMENMPTHDDIMDFSNKIAPLTARKVLSDSRPSRVALVGTEITPIPIPEPTMFFPEDLGIAPPVKHLPVLS
;
A
#
# COMPACT_ATOMS: atom_id res chain seq x y z
N VAL A 1 -8.56 -15.35 -1.48
CA VAL A 1 -8.55 -13.95 -0.99
C VAL A 1 -8.58 -12.94 -2.13
N PHE A 2 -7.63 -13.00 -3.08
CA PHE A 2 -7.49 -12.03 -4.18
C PHE A 2 -8.80 -11.74 -4.94
N ASP A 3 -9.46 -12.74 -5.53
CA ASP A 3 -10.69 -12.52 -6.31
C ASP A 3 -11.83 -11.91 -5.48
N GLN A 4 -11.98 -12.35 -4.23
CA GLN A 4 -13.04 -11.89 -3.34
C GLN A 4 -12.86 -10.43 -2.95
N VAL A 5 -11.61 -10.02 -2.68
CA VAL A 5 -11.26 -8.67 -2.21
C VAL A 5 -11.11 -7.70 -3.38
N CYS A 6 -10.34 -8.06 -4.40
CA CYS A 6 -9.96 -7.18 -5.50
C CYS A 6 -11.01 -7.14 -6.63
N ARG A 7 -11.90 -8.14 -6.70
CA ARG A 7 -12.99 -8.24 -7.70
C ARG A 7 -12.53 -7.83 -9.11
N PRO A 8 -11.51 -8.51 -9.68
CA PRO A 8 -10.98 -8.15 -11.00
C PRO A 8 -12.08 -8.22 -12.07
N LYS A 9 -12.21 -7.17 -12.89
CA LYS A 9 -13.31 -7.04 -13.86
C LYS A 9 -13.14 -7.88 -15.12
N TRP A 10 -11.92 -8.25 -15.49
CA TRP A 10 -11.63 -8.97 -16.73
C TRP A 10 -10.56 -10.04 -16.46
N ASN A 11 -10.92 -11.31 -16.75
CA ASN A 11 -10.09 -12.52 -16.86
C ASN A 11 -9.74 -13.32 -15.58
N SER A 12 -9.44 -14.61 -15.80
CA SER A 12 -8.90 -15.58 -14.85
C SER A 12 -7.37 -15.49 -14.65
N GLY A 13 -6.70 -14.54 -15.31
CA GLY A 13 -5.25 -14.39 -15.33
C GLY A 13 -4.74 -13.14 -14.60
N ALA A 14 -5.61 -12.42 -13.90
CA ALA A 14 -5.24 -11.20 -13.17
C ALA A 14 -4.19 -11.50 -12.09
N TRP A 15 -4.32 -12.66 -11.43
CA TRP A 15 -3.32 -13.15 -10.48
C TRP A 15 -1.97 -13.42 -11.17
N ASP A 16 -1.97 -14.11 -12.32
CA ASP A 16 -0.73 -14.40 -13.05
C ASP A 16 0.03 -13.13 -13.47
N GLN A 17 -0.69 -12.08 -13.87
CA GLN A 17 -0.08 -10.78 -14.21
C GLN A 17 0.43 -10.04 -12.97
N PHE A 18 -0.30 -10.14 -11.85
CA PHE A 18 0.17 -9.63 -10.57
C PHE A 18 1.48 -10.33 -10.15
N GLU A 19 1.56 -11.65 -10.26
CA GLU A 19 2.78 -12.39 -9.94
C GLU A 19 3.96 -12.00 -10.82
N LYS A 20 3.76 -11.80 -12.13
CA LYS A 20 4.81 -11.27 -13.01
C LYS A 20 5.29 -9.89 -12.60
N THR A 21 4.40 -9.05 -12.06
CA THR A 21 4.76 -7.72 -11.56
C THR A 21 5.61 -7.85 -10.30
N ILE A 22 5.23 -8.74 -9.37
CA ILE A 22 5.99 -9.06 -8.17
C ILE A 22 7.42 -9.49 -8.53
N ASP A 23 7.56 -10.41 -9.50
CA ASP A 23 8.88 -10.89 -9.91
C ASP A 23 9.72 -9.85 -10.67
N LEU A 24 9.09 -8.80 -11.20
CA LEU A 24 9.79 -7.68 -11.85
C LEU A 24 10.34 -6.67 -10.84
N MET A 25 9.74 -6.56 -9.65
CA MET A 25 10.07 -5.50 -8.68
C MET A 25 11.58 -5.38 -8.40
N PRO A 26 12.36 -6.48 -8.16
CA PRO A 26 13.78 -6.36 -7.84
C PRO A 26 14.65 -5.76 -8.96
N SER A 27 14.14 -5.70 -10.20
CA SER A 27 14.85 -5.11 -11.34
C SER A 27 14.73 -3.58 -11.43
N LEU A 28 13.87 -2.97 -10.62
CA LEU A 28 13.61 -1.54 -10.68
C LEU A 28 14.67 -0.77 -9.89
N ASP A 29 15.30 0.22 -10.53
CA ASP A 29 16.25 1.15 -9.89
C ASP A 29 15.50 2.28 -9.16
N THR A 30 14.68 1.90 -8.20
CA THR A 30 13.93 2.83 -7.36
C THR A 30 13.59 2.18 -6.04
N ARG A 31 13.20 3.00 -5.06
CA ARG A 31 12.72 2.52 -3.77
C ARG A 31 11.37 1.82 -3.93
N ILE A 32 11.26 0.61 -3.41
CA ILE A 32 10.10 -0.27 -3.50
C ILE A 32 9.40 -0.37 -2.15
N VAL A 33 8.07 -0.26 -2.19
CA VAL A 33 7.22 -0.42 -1.00
C VAL A 33 6.08 -1.41 -1.31
N CYS A 34 6.01 -2.49 -0.55
CA CYS A 34 4.87 -3.40 -0.55
C CYS A 34 3.89 -2.97 0.55
N ARG A 35 2.70 -2.52 0.19
CA ARG A 35 1.68 -2.10 1.17
C ARG A 35 0.54 -3.10 1.26
N HIS A 36 0.40 -3.70 2.44
CA HIS A 36 -0.67 -4.64 2.76
C HIS A 36 -1.79 -3.91 3.47
N THR A 37 -3.00 -3.94 2.88
CA THR A 37 -4.21 -3.48 3.58
C THR A 37 -4.82 -4.67 4.33
N LEU A 38 -4.70 -4.65 5.66
CA LEU A 38 -5.05 -5.75 6.55
C LEU A 38 -6.49 -5.62 7.04
N MET A 39 -7.25 -6.71 6.96
CA MET A 39 -8.67 -6.80 7.26
C MET A 39 -8.91 -8.02 8.14
N LYS A 40 -9.47 -7.78 9.33
CA LYS A 40 -9.75 -8.81 10.33
C LYS A 40 -10.76 -9.81 9.77
N GLY A 41 -10.46 -11.10 9.93
CA GLY A 41 -11.27 -12.19 9.39
C GLY A 41 -11.17 -12.41 7.87
N VAL A 42 -10.36 -11.62 7.15
CA VAL A 42 -10.22 -11.73 5.69
C VAL A 42 -8.82 -12.17 5.28
N ASN A 43 -7.78 -11.41 5.66
CA ASN A 43 -6.41 -11.62 5.17
C ASN A 43 -5.34 -11.55 6.29
N MET A 44 -5.72 -11.83 7.55
CA MET A 44 -4.83 -11.70 8.71
C MET A 44 -4.58 -13.03 9.47
N SER A 45 -4.78 -14.18 8.83
CA SER A 45 -4.53 -15.48 9.48
C SER A 45 -3.03 -15.81 9.44
N ASP A 46 -2.58 -16.77 10.27
CA ASP A 46 -1.18 -17.23 10.23
C ASP A 46 -0.81 -17.86 8.89
N ALA A 47 -1.77 -18.39 8.12
CA ALA A 47 -1.56 -18.84 6.75
C ALA A 47 -1.33 -17.64 5.81
N HIS A 48 -2.18 -16.62 5.89
CA HIS A 48 -2.05 -15.41 5.08
C HIS A 48 -0.74 -14.67 5.36
N ILE A 49 -0.24 -14.66 6.60
CA ILE A 49 1.07 -14.08 6.93
C ILE A 49 2.19 -14.74 6.12
N LYS A 50 2.17 -16.06 5.99
CA LYS A 50 3.17 -16.81 5.20
C LYS A 50 3.04 -16.53 3.71
N GLU A 51 1.81 -16.41 3.21
CA GLU A 51 1.53 -16.08 1.81
C GLU A 51 2.01 -14.66 1.46
N PHE A 52 1.74 -13.66 2.33
CA PHE A 52 2.26 -12.31 2.17
C PHE A 52 3.79 -12.30 2.21
N ALA A 53 4.41 -12.99 3.18
CA ALA A 53 5.87 -13.09 3.25
C ALA A 53 6.48 -13.70 1.98
N ALA A 54 5.84 -14.71 1.38
CA ALA A 54 6.31 -15.31 0.14
C ALA A 54 6.27 -14.33 -1.04
N LEU A 55 5.24 -13.48 -1.13
CA LEU A 55 5.16 -12.42 -2.13
C LEU A 55 6.22 -11.34 -1.88
N ASP A 56 6.37 -10.88 -0.63
CA ASP A 56 7.34 -9.85 -0.27
C ASP A 56 8.78 -10.32 -0.51
N ASN A 57 9.09 -11.58 -0.23
CA ASN A 57 10.42 -12.14 -0.49
C ASN A 57 10.76 -12.21 -2.00
N ARG A 58 9.76 -12.31 -2.86
CA ARG A 58 9.95 -12.25 -4.33
C ARG A 58 10.07 -10.81 -4.84
N ALA A 59 9.24 -9.92 -4.29
CA ALA A 59 9.27 -8.50 -4.64
C ALA A 59 10.53 -7.78 -4.14
N ASP A 60 11.16 -8.31 -3.09
CA ASP A 60 12.30 -7.74 -2.36
C ASP A 60 12.19 -6.22 -2.09
N PRO A 61 11.15 -5.77 -1.37
CA PRO A 61 10.91 -4.35 -1.16
C PRO A 61 11.86 -3.75 -0.11
N ASP A 62 12.21 -2.47 -0.23
CA ASP A 62 12.89 -1.74 0.84
C ASP A 62 12.02 -1.70 2.11
N PHE A 63 10.72 -1.50 1.92
CA PHE A 63 9.75 -1.36 3.01
C PHE A 63 8.48 -2.17 2.78
N ILE A 64 7.93 -2.72 3.86
CA ILE A 64 6.60 -3.30 3.92
C ILE A 64 5.73 -2.43 4.84
N GLU A 65 4.62 -1.93 4.32
CA GLU A 65 3.64 -1.17 5.08
C GLU A 65 2.43 -2.04 5.41
N ASN A 66 2.32 -2.47 6.66
CA ASN A 66 1.17 -3.20 7.16
C ASN A 66 0.15 -2.20 7.68
N LYS A 67 -0.90 -1.94 6.91
CA LYS A 67 -1.90 -0.91 7.21
C LYS A 67 -3.28 -1.51 7.45
N GLY A 68 -3.90 -1.17 8.56
CA GLY A 68 -5.26 -1.58 8.86
C GLY A 68 -6.27 -0.94 7.91
N TYR A 69 -7.20 -1.76 7.44
CA TYR A 69 -8.42 -1.27 6.82
C TYR A 69 -9.14 -0.30 7.75
N VAL A 70 -9.72 0.76 7.19
CA VAL A 70 -10.53 1.74 7.90
C VAL A 70 -11.89 1.82 7.24
N TYR A 71 -12.94 1.67 8.04
CA TYR A 71 -14.32 1.68 7.57
C TYR A 71 -14.80 3.11 7.27
N VAL A 72 -14.50 3.59 6.06
CA VAL A 72 -14.89 4.93 5.56
C VAL A 72 -15.31 4.89 4.09
N GLY A 73 -16.15 5.85 3.66
CA GLY A 73 -16.55 6.02 2.26
C GLY A 73 -17.22 4.80 1.63
N HIS A 74 -16.92 4.53 0.35
CA HIS A 74 -17.49 3.43 -0.44
C HIS A 74 -17.09 2.02 0.05
N SER A 75 -16.13 1.92 0.99
CA SER A 75 -15.76 0.63 1.58
C SER A 75 -16.87 0.01 2.44
N ARG A 76 -17.82 0.83 2.90
CA ARG A 76 -18.95 0.41 3.74
C ARG A 76 -19.93 -0.51 3.01
N GLU A 77 -19.89 -0.52 1.68
CA GLU A 77 -20.73 -1.38 0.83
C GLU A 77 -20.16 -2.80 0.65
N ASN A 78 -18.89 -3.02 1.04
CA ASN A 78 -18.17 -4.26 0.73
C ASN A 78 -17.61 -4.97 1.97
N LEU A 79 -17.37 -4.25 3.06
CA LEU A 79 -16.81 -4.78 4.31
C LEU A 79 -17.54 -4.18 5.50
N ALA A 80 -17.59 -4.93 6.60
CA ALA A 80 -18.25 -4.52 7.83
C ALA A 80 -17.25 -3.86 8.80
N MET A 81 -17.76 -3.16 9.82
CA MET A 81 -16.92 -2.48 10.81
C MET A 81 -16.05 -3.47 11.58
N GLU A 82 -16.51 -4.70 11.74
CA GLU A 82 -15.84 -5.80 12.43
C GLU A 82 -14.58 -6.28 11.69
N ASN A 83 -14.48 -5.97 10.38
CA ASN A 83 -13.28 -6.25 9.60
C ASN A 83 -12.16 -5.23 9.83
N MET A 84 -12.43 -4.15 10.59
CA MET A 84 -11.45 -3.12 10.92
C MET A 84 -10.52 -3.62 12.04
N PRO A 85 -9.23 -3.89 11.76
CA PRO A 85 -8.30 -4.29 12.81
C PRO A 85 -7.97 -3.12 13.75
N THR A 86 -7.65 -3.44 15.00
CA THR A 86 -7.05 -2.51 15.95
C THR A 86 -5.58 -2.28 15.60
N HIS A 87 -4.96 -1.25 16.19
CA HIS A 87 -3.52 -1.05 16.01
C HIS A 87 -2.71 -2.23 16.57
N ASP A 88 -3.15 -2.82 17.67
CA ASP A 88 -2.45 -3.95 18.29
C ASP A 88 -2.53 -5.19 17.38
N ASP A 89 -3.67 -5.42 16.71
CA ASP A 89 -3.78 -6.47 15.66
C ASP A 89 -2.74 -6.23 14.51
N ILE A 90 -2.47 -4.97 14.16
CA ILE A 90 -1.47 -4.61 13.13
C ILE A 90 -0.04 -4.86 13.62
N MET A 91 0.25 -4.51 14.88
CA MET A 91 1.56 -4.77 15.47
C MET A 91 1.81 -6.27 15.60
N ASP A 92 0.81 -7.06 16.01
CA ASP A 92 0.92 -8.52 16.10
C ASP A 92 1.18 -9.15 14.73
N PHE A 93 0.46 -8.73 13.69
CA PHE A 93 0.73 -9.17 12.32
C PHE A 93 2.15 -8.81 11.88
N SER A 94 2.58 -7.57 12.16
CA SER A 94 3.87 -7.03 11.73
C SER A 94 5.05 -7.73 12.40
N ASN A 95 4.92 -8.03 13.70
CA ASN A 95 5.93 -8.78 14.45
C ASN A 95 6.06 -10.23 13.97
N LYS A 96 4.99 -10.82 13.41
CA LYS A 96 5.02 -12.17 12.84
C LYS A 96 5.60 -12.21 11.42
N ILE A 97 5.28 -11.24 10.56
CA ILE A 97 5.75 -11.24 9.17
C ILE A 97 7.21 -10.80 9.05
N ALA A 98 7.66 -9.83 9.85
CA ALA A 98 9.02 -9.28 9.80
C ALA A 98 10.14 -10.36 9.82
N PRO A 99 10.15 -11.34 10.74
CA PRO A 99 11.18 -12.39 10.73
C PRO A 99 11.09 -13.32 9.51
N LEU A 100 9.92 -13.47 8.89
CA LEU A 100 9.76 -14.30 7.68
C LEU A 100 10.30 -13.61 6.41
N THR A 101 10.52 -12.31 6.48
CA THR A 101 11.06 -11.50 5.38
C THR A 101 12.46 -10.95 5.70
N ALA A 102 13.14 -11.50 6.72
CA ALA A 102 14.46 -11.05 7.17
C ALA A 102 14.54 -9.53 7.46
N ARG A 103 13.43 -8.94 7.91
CA ARG A 103 13.27 -7.52 8.23
C ARG A 103 12.85 -7.36 9.69
N LYS A 104 12.72 -6.13 10.16
CA LYS A 104 12.24 -5.78 11.51
C LYS A 104 11.19 -4.69 11.44
N VAL A 105 10.34 -4.58 12.46
CA VAL A 105 9.46 -3.42 12.63
C VAL A 105 10.33 -2.21 12.97
N LEU A 106 10.25 -1.16 12.15
CA LEU A 106 11.07 0.04 12.25
C LEU A 106 10.33 1.20 12.92
N SER A 107 9.02 1.29 12.69
CA SER A 107 8.17 2.37 13.19
C SER A 107 6.70 1.98 13.08
N ASP A 108 5.83 2.70 13.77
CA ASP A 108 4.39 2.52 13.70
C ASP A 108 3.65 3.84 13.95
N SER A 109 2.38 3.89 13.56
CA SER A 109 1.49 5.02 13.80
C SER A 109 0.11 4.54 14.20
N ARG A 110 -0.19 4.60 15.50
CA ARG A 110 -1.50 4.23 16.06
C ARG A 110 -2.68 4.99 15.44
N PRO A 111 -2.62 6.32 15.20
CA PRO A 111 -3.72 7.03 14.54
C PRO A 111 -4.04 6.51 13.13
N SER A 112 -3.01 6.05 12.41
CA SER A 112 -3.14 5.53 11.04
C SER A 112 -3.26 4.01 10.97
N ARG A 113 -3.20 3.31 12.11
CA ARG A 113 -3.14 1.84 12.24
C ARG A 113 -2.17 1.21 11.25
N VAL A 114 -0.94 1.67 11.26
CA VAL A 114 0.08 1.21 10.32
C VAL A 114 1.38 0.90 11.05
N ALA A 115 2.07 -0.13 10.59
CA ALA A 115 3.44 -0.44 10.98
C ALA A 115 4.33 -0.47 9.72
N LEU A 116 5.54 0.03 9.87
CA LEU A 116 6.58 0.01 8.85
C LEU A 116 7.57 -1.09 9.19
N VAL A 117 7.79 -2.00 8.26
CA VAL A 117 8.76 -3.10 8.35
C VAL A 117 9.84 -2.89 7.30
N GLY A 118 11.10 -3.11 7.67
CA GLY A 118 12.25 -2.94 6.77
C GLY A 118 13.56 -3.31 7.47
N THR A 119 14.68 -3.07 6.81
CA THR A 119 16.03 -3.30 7.36
C THR A 119 16.51 -2.11 8.19
N GLU A 120 16.31 -0.90 7.68
CA GLU A 120 16.63 0.37 8.32
C GLU A 120 15.85 1.53 7.70
N ILE A 121 15.80 2.67 8.39
CA ILE A 121 15.23 3.90 7.83
C ILE A 121 16.37 4.68 7.19
N THR A 122 16.49 4.61 5.87
CA THR A 122 17.45 5.40 5.11
C THR A 122 16.81 6.72 4.67
N PRO A 123 17.32 7.88 5.11
CA PRO A 123 16.82 9.17 4.67
C PRO A 123 17.00 9.33 3.16
N ILE A 124 15.96 9.80 2.47
CA ILE A 124 16.08 10.19 1.07
C ILE A 124 16.78 11.55 1.05
N PRO A 125 17.90 11.69 0.32
CA PRO A 125 18.49 13.01 0.11
C PRO A 125 17.47 13.89 -0.62
N ILE A 126 17.13 15.03 -0.01
CA ILE A 126 16.27 16.02 -0.65
C ILE A 126 17.08 16.62 -1.79
N PRO A 127 16.67 16.47 -3.06
CA PRO A 127 17.41 17.07 -4.16
C PRO A 127 17.35 18.59 -4.04
N GLU A 128 18.48 19.24 -4.32
CA GLU A 128 18.51 20.70 -4.43
C GLU A 128 17.57 21.13 -5.57
N PRO A 129 16.62 22.05 -5.32
CA PRO A 129 15.71 22.52 -6.35
C PRO A 129 16.50 23.20 -7.48
N THR A 130 16.45 22.63 -8.67
CA THR A 130 17.08 23.19 -9.88
C THR A 130 16.15 24.10 -10.68
N MET A 131 14.86 24.13 -10.32
CA MET A 131 13.84 24.94 -10.96
C MET A 131 13.14 25.78 -9.90
N PHE A 132 13.12 27.10 -10.12
CA PHE A 132 12.41 28.06 -9.29
C PHE A 132 11.19 28.54 -10.07
N PHE A 133 10.00 28.29 -9.52
CA PHE A 133 8.78 28.88 -10.05
C PHE A 133 8.70 30.35 -9.62
N PRO A 134 8.23 31.26 -10.49
CA PRO A 134 7.86 32.60 -10.06
C PRO A 134 6.78 32.52 -8.98
N GLU A 135 6.79 33.47 -8.02
CA GLU A 135 5.79 33.52 -6.94
C GLU A 135 4.35 33.61 -7.48
N ASP A 136 4.20 34.23 -8.65
CA ASP A 136 2.97 34.23 -9.43
C ASP A 136 3.13 33.28 -10.63
N LEU A 137 2.50 32.11 -10.54
CA LEU A 137 2.40 31.13 -11.62
C LEU A 137 1.47 31.58 -12.76
N GLY A 138 0.83 32.74 -12.62
CA GLY A 138 -0.26 33.20 -13.46
C GLY A 138 -1.51 32.39 -13.18
N ILE A 139 -2.52 32.99 -12.56
CA ILE A 139 -3.85 32.39 -12.53
C ILE A 139 -4.39 32.43 -13.96
N ALA A 140 -4.54 31.25 -14.59
CA ALA A 140 -5.27 31.16 -15.85
C ALA A 140 -6.67 31.78 -15.63
N PRO A 141 -7.06 32.79 -16.43
CA PRO A 141 -8.36 33.42 -16.25
C PRO A 141 -9.45 32.34 -16.35
N PRO A 142 -10.49 32.39 -15.51
CA PRO A 142 -11.54 31.40 -15.54
C PRO A 142 -12.13 31.36 -16.95
N VAL A 143 -12.05 30.19 -17.58
CA VAL A 143 -12.68 29.95 -18.88
C VAL A 143 -14.18 29.98 -18.64
N LYS A 144 -14.79 31.17 -18.73
CA LYS A 144 -16.24 31.31 -18.68
C LYS A 144 -16.81 30.41 -19.78
N HIS A 145 -17.69 29.50 -19.34
CA HIS A 145 -18.57 28.62 -20.09
C HIS A 145 -18.49 28.71 -21.62
N LEU A 146 -18.22 27.57 -22.26
CA LEU A 146 -18.53 27.35 -23.67
C LEU A 146 -19.95 27.87 -23.94
N PRO A 147 -20.16 28.83 -24.86
CA PRO A 147 -21.51 29.20 -25.25
C PRO A 147 -22.15 27.96 -25.87
N VAL A 148 -23.23 27.49 -25.25
CA VAL A 148 -24.11 26.52 -25.90
C VAL A 148 -24.69 27.24 -27.10
N LEU A 149 -24.29 26.83 -28.30
CA LEU A 149 -24.93 27.28 -29.54
C LEU A 149 -26.37 26.76 -29.50
N SER A 150 -27.32 27.67 -29.30
CA SER A 150 -28.74 27.45 -29.56
C SER A 150 -29.04 27.55 -31.06
#